data_AF-A0A7G2TB41-F1
#
_entry.id   AF-A0A7G2TB41-F1
#
_cell.length_a   1.000
_cell.length_b   1.000
_cell.length_c   1.000
_cell.angle_alpha   90.00
_cell.angle_beta   90.00
_cell.angle_gamma   90.00
#
_symmetry.space_group_name_H-M   'P 1'
#
loop_
_entity.id
_entity.type
_entity.pdbx_description
1 polymer ?
#
loop_
_entity_poly.entity_id
_entity_poly.type
_entity_poly.pdbx_seq_one_letter_code
_entity_poly.pdbx_strand_id
1 'polypeptide(L)'
;MGNKYVLILVIFTVWMVFFDTNSWFIHKELNDEIDKLEGNRAYFKQEIKADRNQINKLKDARELERFAREEYYMKKENEELFIIEYEDSLKTKNDE
;
A
#
# COMPACT_ATOMS: atom_id res chain seq x y z
N MET A 1 -44.66 11.00 43.39
CA MET A 1 -43.24 11.40 43.28
C MET A 1 -42.30 10.27 42.82
N GLY A 2 -42.78 9.09 42.40
CA GLY A 2 -41.91 7.95 42.05
C GLY A 2 -41.57 7.73 40.57
N ASN A 3 -42.04 8.57 39.65
CA ASN A 3 -41.94 8.29 38.20
C ASN A 3 -41.04 9.27 37.43
N LYS A 4 -40.85 10.50 37.95
CA LYS A 4 -40.04 11.53 37.27
C LYS A 4 -38.54 11.21 37.23
N TYR A 5 -38.00 10.63 38.30
CA TYR A 5 -36.58 10.26 38.37
C TYR A 5 -36.26 9.07 37.46
N VAL A 6 -37.17 8.11 37.39
CA VAL A 6 -37.05 6.97 36.46
C VAL A 6 -37.14 7.44 35.01
N LEU A 7 -38.09 8.33 34.70
CA LEU A 7 -38.21 8.92 33.36
C LEU A 7 -36.94 9.69 32.95
N ILE A 8 -36.40 10.53 33.84
CA ILE A 8 -35.15 11.27 33.59
C ILE A 8 -33.98 10.30 33.41
N LEU A 9 -33.90 9.23 34.21
CA LEU A 9 -32.85 8.22 34.08
C LEU A 9 -32.97 7.47 32.75
N VAL A 10 -34.17 7.08 32.33
CA VAL A 10 -34.40 6.41 31.03
C VAL A 10 -34.02 7.34 29.87
N ILE A 11 -34.44 8.60 29.90
CA ILE A 11 -34.07 9.58 28.88
C ILE A 11 -32.55 9.80 28.87
N PHE A 12 -31.92 9.88 30.05
CA PHE A 12 -30.47 10.02 30.18
C PHE A 12 -29.74 8.78 29.64
N THR A 13 -30.20 7.57 29.94
CA THR A 13 -29.62 6.33 29.39
C THR A 13 -29.80 6.25 27.88
N VAL A 14 -30.97 6.59 27.36
CA VAL A 14 -31.20 6.66 25.90
C VAL A 14 -30.28 7.71 25.28
N TRP A 15 -30.11 8.87 25.91
CA TRP A 15 -29.20 9.91 25.43
C TRP A 15 -27.73 9.45 25.43
N MET A 16 -27.28 8.79 26.51
CA MET A 16 -25.95 8.22 26.63
C MET A 16 -25.69 7.02 25.70
N VAL A 17 -26.74 6.37 25.18
CA VAL A 17 -26.58 5.22 24.26
C VAL A 17 -26.67 5.66 22.79
N PHE A 18 -27.55 6.60 22.47
CA PHE A 18 -27.82 7.00 21.08
C PHE A 18 -27.10 8.28 20.65
N PHE A 19 -26.85 9.23 21.56
CA PHE A 19 -26.26 10.54 21.24
C PHE A 19 -24.86 10.75 21.83
N ASP A 20 -24.48 10.01 22.88
CA ASP A 20 -23.12 10.04 23.41
C ASP A 20 -22.14 9.24 22.53
N THR A 21 -20.86 9.56 22.67
CA THR A 21 -19.69 9.17 21.86
C THR A 21 -19.47 7.65 21.78
N ASN A 22 -20.23 6.84 22.51
CA ASN A 22 -20.25 5.38 22.36
C ASN A 22 -21.18 4.91 21.23
N SER A 23 -21.38 5.76 20.21
CA SER A 23 -22.14 5.42 19.02
C SER A 23 -21.51 4.23 18.32
N TRP A 24 -22.34 3.24 17.99
CA TRP A 24 -21.98 2.08 17.18
C TRP A 24 -21.27 2.47 15.87
N PHE A 25 -21.56 3.66 15.35
CA PHE A 25 -20.92 4.19 14.14
C PHE A 25 -19.41 4.41 14.31
N ILE A 26 -18.97 4.92 15.47
CA ILE A 26 -17.56 5.20 15.74
C ILE A 26 -16.77 3.89 15.86
N HIS A 27 -17.34 2.88 16.49
CA HIS A 27 -16.73 1.55 16.57
C HIS A 27 -16.59 0.90 15.19
N LYS A 28 -17.58 1.10 14.30
CA LYS A 28 -17.50 0.63 12.92
C LYS A 28 -16.39 1.36 12.15
N GLU A 29 -16.34 2.69 12.22
CA GLU A 29 -15.31 3.49 11.57
C GLU A 29 -13.91 3.09 12.04
N LEU A 30 -13.74 2.87 13.35
CA LEU A 30 -12.47 2.44 13.92
C LEU A 30 -12.08 1.03 13.46
N ASN A 31 -13.03 0.10 13.35
CA ASN A 31 -12.77 -1.24 12.81
C ASN A 31 -12.36 -1.18 11.33
N ASP A 32 -13.06 -0.36 10.53
CA ASP A 32 -12.71 -0.16 9.12
C ASP A 32 -11.29 0.44 8.99
N GLU A 33 -10.90 1.35 9.90
CA GLU A 33 -9.55 1.90 9.95
C GLU A 33 -8.51 0.84 10.37
N ILE A 34 -8.83 -0.01 11.34
CA ILE A 34 -7.98 -1.15 11.74
C ILE A 34 -7.74 -2.08 10.55
N ASP A 35 -8.80 -2.50 9.86
CA ASP A 35 -8.69 -3.40 8.70
C ASP A 35 -7.84 -2.77 7.59
N LYS A 36 -8.01 -1.47 7.34
CA LYS A 36 -7.18 -0.71 6.39
C LYS A 36 -5.70 -0.69 6.80
N LEU A 37 -5.42 -0.42 8.08
CA LEU A 37 -4.05 -0.39 8.59
C LEU A 37 -3.40 -1.78 8.53
N GLU A 38 -4.14 -2.84 8.84
CA GLU A 38 -3.66 -4.22 8.74
C GLU A 38 -3.39 -4.63 7.29
N GLY A 39 -4.27 -4.28 6.36
CA GLY A 39 -4.07 -4.48 4.93
C GLY A 39 -2.81 -3.78 4.42
N ASN A 40 -2.64 -2.49 4.77
CA ASN A 40 -1.44 -1.73 4.42
C ASN A 40 -0.18 -2.38 5.02
N ARG A 41 -0.24 -2.82 6.28
CA ARG A 41 0.87 -3.49 6.94
C ARG A 41 1.24 -4.79 6.24
N ALA A 42 0.27 -5.58 5.79
CA ALA A 42 0.50 -6.81 5.06
C ALA A 42 1.15 -6.54 3.70
N TYR A 43 0.63 -5.56 2.95
CA TYR A 43 1.18 -5.10 1.68
C TYR A 43 2.65 -4.68 1.81
N PHE A 44 2.97 -3.76 2.73
CA PHE A 44 4.34 -3.28 2.89
C PHE A 44 5.30 -4.38 3.37
N LYS A 45 4.84 -5.33 4.19
CA LYS A 45 5.67 -6.48 4.57
C LYS A 45 6.02 -7.36 3.37
N GLN A 46 5.09 -7.52 2.43
CA GLN A 46 5.33 -8.29 1.21
C GLN A 46 6.33 -7.57 0.30
N GLU A 47 6.14 -6.27 0.07
CA GLU A 47 7.06 -5.44 -0.72
C GLU A 47 8.47 -5.45 -0.12
N ILE A 48 8.61 -5.22 1.19
CA ILE A 48 9.91 -5.27 1.86
C ILE A 48 10.59 -6.64 1.67
N LYS A 49 9.82 -7.74 1.63
CA LYS A 49 10.37 -9.08 1.37
C LYS A 49 10.84 -9.20 -0.08
N ALA A 50 10.09 -8.69 -1.04
CA ALA A 50 10.47 -8.67 -2.46
C ALA A 50 11.74 -7.81 -2.68
N ASP A 51 11.76 -6.60 -2.14
CA ASP A 51 12.89 -5.66 -2.23
C ASP A 51 14.14 -6.25 -1.61
N ARG A 52 14.03 -6.88 -0.43
CA ARG A 52 15.18 -7.56 0.20
C ARG A 52 15.74 -8.66 -0.68
N ASN A 53 14.88 -9.41 -1.38
CA ASN A 53 15.34 -10.44 -2.31
C ASN A 53 16.04 -9.81 -3.52
N GLN A 54 15.54 -8.70 -4.05
CA GLN A 54 16.19 -7.95 -5.13
C GLN A 54 17.56 -7.41 -4.68
N ILE A 55 17.62 -6.72 -3.54
CA ILE A 55 18.87 -6.23 -2.95
C ILE A 55 19.88 -7.35 -2.77
N ASN A 56 19.45 -8.52 -2.30
CA ASN A 56 20.34 -9.67 -2.15
C ASN A 56 20.88 -10.19 -3.48
N LYS A 57 20.09 -10.15 -4.57
CA LYS A 57 20.58 -10.48 -5.92
C LYS A 57 21.61 -9.45 -6.38
N LEU A 58 21.35 -8.16 -6.15
CA LEU A 58 22.25 -7.06 -6.52
C LEU A 58 23.55 -7.01 -5.70
N LYS A 59 23.72 -7.85 -4.67
CA LYS A 59 25.01 -8.00 -3.98
C LYS A 59 26.06 -8.72 -4.82
N ASP A 60 25.66 -9.55 -5.79
CA ASP A 60 26.60 -10.10 -6.76
C ASP A 60 26.96 -9.00 -7.76
N ALA A 61 28.25 -8.70 -7.89
CA ALA A 61 28.76 -7.68 -8.81
C ALA A 61 28.30 -7.90 -10.25
N ARG A 62 28.13 -9.15 -10.68
CA ARG A 62 27.66 -9.48 -12.04
C ARG A 62 26.19 -9.13 -12.22
N GLU A 63 25.36 -9.43 -11.23
CA GLU A 63 23.93 -9.13 -11.26
C GLU A 63 23.70 -7.62 -11.16
N LEU A 64 24.52 -6.91 -10.39
CA LEU A 64 24.53 -5.44 -10.33
C LEU A 64 24.93 -4.82 -11.67
N GLU A 65 25.99 -5.32 -12.30
CA GLU A 65 26.43 -4.85 -13.63
C GLU A 65 25.36 -5.11 -14.68
N ARG A 66 24.73 -6.30 -14.67
CA ARG A 66 23.61 -6.61 -15.58
C ARG A 66 22.46 -5.63 -15.39
N PHE A 67 22.02 -5.41 -14.15
CA PHE A 67 20.95 -4.46 -13.84
C PHE A 67 21.28 -3.03 -14.29
N ALA A 68 22.50 -2.55 -14.03
CA ALA A 68 22.95 -1.23 -14.47
C ALA A 68 22.98 -1.07 -16.00
N ARG A 69 23.31 -2.15 -16.73
CA ARG A 69 23.33 -2.16 -18.20
C ARG A 69 21.93 -2.26 -18.81
N GLU A 70 21.05 -3.08 -18.25
CA GLU A 70 19.70 -3.32 -18.78
C GLU A 70 18.75 -2.16 -18.49
N GLU A 71 18.72 -1.68 -17.24
CA GLU A 71 17.73 -0.66 -16.83
C GLU A 71 18.22 0.77 -17.05
N TYR A 72 19.52 1.01 -16.91
CA TYR A 72 20.12 2.34 -16.94
C TYR A 72 21.10 2.55 -18.09
N TYR A 73 21.29 1.57 -18.97
CA TYR A 73 22.16 1.66 -20.13
C TYR A 73 23.60 2.10 -19.78
N MET A 74 24.07 1.75 -18.58
CA MET A 74 25.41 2.13 -18.13
C MET A 74 26.49 1.41 -18.95
N LYS A 75 27.57 2.12 -19.27
CA LYS A 75 28.73 1.60 -20.00
C LYS A 75 30.03 2.09 -19.36
N LYS A 76 31.14 1.38 -19.59
CA LYS A 76 32.47 1.90 -19.22
C LYS A 76 32.94 2.93 -20.25
N GLU A 77 33.92 3.76 -19.86
CA GLU A 77 34.43 4.85 -20.71
C GLU A 77 34.97 4.34 -22.05
N ASN A 78 35.55 3.14 -22.07
CA ASN A 78 36.13 2.48 -23.23
C ASN A 78 35.19 1.46 -23.91
N GLU A 79 33.88 1.53 -23.66
CA GLU A 79 32.87 0.66 -24.27
C GLU A 79 31.91 1.47 -25.17
N GLU A 80 31.46 0.86 -26.27
CA GLU A 80 30.38 1.35 -27.12
C GLU A 80 29.09 0.57 -26.81
N LEU A 81 27.98 1.29 -26.64
CA LEU A 81 26.67 0.72 -26.34
C LEU A 81 25.83 0.72 -27.62
N PHE A 82 25.31 -0.45 -28.00
CA PHE A 82 24.36 -0.61 -29.10
C PHE A 82 22.99 -0.98 -28.52
N ILE A 83 21.95 -0.24 -28.90
CA ILE A 83 20.56 -0.58 -28.61
C ILE A 83 19.97 -1.11 -29.91
N ILE A 84 19.52 -2.37 -29.91
CA ILE A 84 18.96 -3.04 -31.08
C ILE A 84 17.44 -3.09 -30.90
N GLU A 85 16.73 -2.36 -31.74
CA GLU A 85 15.27 -2.35 -31.80
C GLU A 85 14.84 -3.05 -33.09
N TYR A 86 13.92 -4.01 -32.97
CA TYR A 86 13.32 -4.68 -34.12
C TYR A 86 12.00 -3.98 -34.48
N GLU A 87 11.68 -3.90 -35.78
CA GLU A 87 10.46 -3.22 -36.27
C GLU A 87 9.17 -3.81 -35.67
N ASP A 88 9.16 -5.11 -35.36
CA ASP A 88 8.06 -5.83 -34.71
C ASP A 88 7.88 -5.49 -33.22
N SER A 89 8.90 -4.91 -32.59
CA SER A 89 8.93 -4.54 -31.18
C SER A 89 8.49 -3.08 -30.96
N LEU A 90 8.31 -2.31 -32.04
CA LEU A 90 7.83 -0.94 -31.99
C LEU A 90 6.31 -0.93 -31.85
N LYS A 91 5.78 -0.31 -30.79
CA LYS A 91 4.35 0.03 -30.69
C LYS A 91 4.03 1.14 -31.70
N THR A 92 3.81 0.75 -32.95
CA THR A 92 3.34 1.67 -33.98
C THR A 92 1.86 2.01 -33.72
N LYS A 93 1.47 3.26 -33.97
CA LYS A 93 0.11 3.80 -33.72
C LYS A 93 -1.01 3.18 -34.58
N ASN A 94 -0.76 2.06 -35.25
CA ASN A 94 -1.69 1.45 -36.20
C ASN A 94 -2.53 0.31 -35.59
N ASP A 95 -2.40 0.06 -34.28
CA ASP A 95 -3.23 -0.88 -33.51
C ASP A 95 -4.23 -0.14 -32.59
N GLU A 96 -4.93 0.86 -33.13
CA GLU A 96 -6.22 1.38 -32.64
C GLU A 96 -7.29 1.24 -33.73
#